data_AF-A0A1Q8B4V0-F1
#
_entry.id   AF-A0A1Q8B4V0-F1
#
_cell.length_a   1.000
_cell.length_b   1.000
_cell.length_c   1.000
_cell.angle_alpha   90.00
_cell.angle_beta   90.00
_cell.angle_gamma   90.00
#
_symmetry.space_group_name_H-M   'P 1'
#
loop_
_entity.id
_entity.type
_entity.pdbx_description
1 polymer ?
#
loop_
_entity_poly.entity_id
_entity_poly.type
_entity_poly.pdbx_seq_one_letter_code
_entity_poly.pdbx_strand_id
1 'polypeptide(L)' 'MVTRIALGLEYIGLAPGFVREVVDAYEAWEGKEAMPWKIKELMLNLRIEVHRRYRAYADPQESERQKIPIFRDTRLS' A
#
# COMPACT_ATOMS: atom_id res chain seq x y z
N MET A 1 5.07 23.89 -9.83
CA MET A 1 4.26 23.37 -8.72
C MET A 1 3.54 22.11 -9.21
N VAL A 2 3.90 20.93 -8.70
CA VAL A 2 3.17 19.70 -9.01
C VAL A 2 2.13 19.52 -7.91
N THR A 3 0.86 19.77 -8.23
CA THR A 3 -0.25 19.53 -7.31
C THR A 3 -0.38 18.02 -7.13
N ARG A 4 0.10 17.47 -6.00
CA ARG A 4 -0.20 16.09 -5.61
C ARG A 4 -1.69 16.02 -5.29
N ILE A 5 -2.48 15.44 -6.19
CA ILE A 5 -3.85 15.03 -5.87
C ILE A 5 -3.73 13.79 -4.98
N ALA A 6 -3.71 13.98 -3.66
CA ALA A 6 -3.91 12.89 -2.73
C ALA A 6 -5.40 12.54 -2.76
N LEU A 7 -5.77 11.42 -3.36
CA LEU A 7 -7.16 11.00 -3.56
C LEU A 7 -7.94 10.68 -2.26
N GLY A 8 -7.44 11.05 -1.07
CA GLY A 8 -8.18 10.92 0.19
C GLY A 8 -8.68 9.50 0.49
N LEU A 9 -7.90 8.49 0.09
CA LEU A 9 -8.29 7.08 0.07
C LEU A 9 -8.27 6.40 1.46
N GLU A 10 -8.32 7.17 2.55
CA GLU A 10 -8.20 6.67 3.92
C GLU A 10 -9.32 5.66 4.26
N TYR A 11 -10.50 5.83 3.66
CA TYR A 11 -11.67 4.94 3.81
C TYR A 11 -11.46 3.53 3.24
N ILE A 12 -10.54 3.33 2.30
CA ILE A 12 -10.22 1.99 1.76
C ILE A 12 -9.61 1.10 2.84
N GLY A 13 -8.93 1.69 3.82
CA GLY A 13 -8.43 0.97 4.99
C GLY A 13 -9.52 0.36 5.87
N LEU A 14 -10.78 0.80 5.73
CA LEU A 14 -11.92 0.27 6.48
C LEU A 14 -12.46 -1.05 5.90
N ALA A 15 -12.19 -1.33 4.61
CA ALA A 15 -12.67 -2.54 3.93
C ALA A 15 -11.61 -3.11 2.96
N PRO A 16 -10.43 -3.54 3.47
CA PRO A 16 -9.32 -4.00 2.63
C PRO A 16 -9.63 -5.28 1.84
N GLY A 17 -10.55 -6.12 2.32
CA GLY A 17 -11.03 -7.31 1.59
C GLY A 17 -11.83 -6.93 0.34
N PHE A 18 -12.83 -6.04 0.51
CA PHE A 18 -13.62 -5.53 -0.61
C PHE A 18 -12.75 -4.86 -1.67
N VAL A 19 -11.77 -4.05 -1.27
CA VAL A 19 -10.91 -3.35 -2.22
C VAL A 19 -10.02 -4.31 -3.00
N ARG A 20 -9.58 -5.40 -2.38
CA ARG A 20 -8.87 -6.49 -3.07
C ARG A 20 -9.77 -7.12 -4.14
N GLU A 21 -11.01 -7.48 -3.79
CA GLU A 21 -11.95 -8.07 -4.75
C GLU A 21 -12.23 -7.14 -5.94
N VAL A 22 -12.35 -5.84 -5.70
CA VAL A 22 -12.50 -4.84 -6.77
C VAL A 22 -11.27 -4.79 -7.68
N VAL A 23 -10.06 -4.82 -7.10
CA VAL A 23 -8.81 -4.86 -7.88
C VAL A 23 -8.72 -6.14 -8.70
N ASP A 24 -9.04 -7.30 -8.11
CA ASP A 24 -8.99 -8.59 -8.79
C ASP A 24 -10.00 -8.65 -9.95
N ALA A 25 -11.22 -8.14 -9.73
CA ALA A 25 -12.23 -8.00 -10.77
C ALA A 25 -11.77 -7.07 -11.91
N TYR A 26 -11.14 -5.94 -11.59
CA TYR A 26 -10.59 -5.04 -12.59
C TYR A 26 -9.45 -5.70 -13.39
N GLU A 27 -8.58 -6.47 -12.74
CA GLU A 27 -7.46 -7.12 -13.42
C GLU A 27 -7.91 -8.20 -14.41
N ALA A 28 -8.98 -8.92 -14.09
CA ALA A 28 -9.61 -9.92 -14.95
C ALA A 28 -10.50 -9.32 -16.05
N TRP A 29 -10.76 -8.01 -16.03
CA TRP A 29 -11.67 -7.36 -16.98
C TRP A 29 -11.08 -7.33 -18.40
N GLU A 30 -11.77 -7.99 -19.33
CA GLU A 30 -11.41 -7.99 -20.75
C GLU A 30 -11.59 -6.60 -21.39
N GLY A 31 -10.53 -6.06 -21.98
CA GLY A 31 -10.56 -4.73 -22.56
C GLY A 31 -10.37 -3.59 -21.55
N LYS A 32 -9.88 -3.87 -20.33
CA LYS A 32 -9.47 -2.83 -19.36
C LYS A 32 -8.52 -1.78 -19.94
N GLU A 33 -7.79 -2.11 -21.01
CA GLU A 33 -6.92 -1.19 -21.70
C GLU A 33 -7.64 -0.05 -22.43
N ALA A 34 -8.90 -0.23 -22.80
CA ALA A 34 -9.72 0.80 -23.41
C ALA A 34 -10.37 1.74 -22.37
N MET A 35 -10.22 1.46 -21.06
CA MET A 35 -10.85 2.27 -20.01
C MET A 35 -10.28 3.69 -19.97
N PRO A 36 -11.11 4.68 -19.59
CA PRO A 36 -10.65 6.04 -19.39
C PRO A 36 -9.47 6.09 -18.41
N TRP A 37 -8.49 6.95 -18.71
CA TRP A 37 -7.26 7.07 -17.93
C TRP A 37 -7.51 7.28 -16.43
N LYS A 38 -8.58 8.00 -16.08
CA LYS A 38 -8.94 8.28 -14.69
C LYS A 38 -9.34 7.03 -13.91
N ILE A 39 -9.97 6.06 -14.57
CA ILE A 39 -10.29 4.76 -13.98
C ILE A 39 -9.02 3.95 -13.76
N LYS A 40 -8.11 3.94 -14.75
CA LYS A 40 -6.80 3.28 -14.60
C LYS A 40 -6.00 3.87 -13.43
N GLU A 41 -6.00 5.19 -13.29
CA GLU A 41 -5.36 5.89 -12.17
C GLU A 41 -5.98 5.50 -10.83
N LEU A 42 -7.31 5.44 -10.74
CA LEU A 42 -7.99 4.98 -9.53
C LEU A 42 -7.55 3.56 -9.16
N MET A 43 -7.59 2.63 -10.12
CA MET A 43 -7.21 1.23 -9.90
C MET A 43 -5.75 1.07 -9.47
N LEU A 44 -4.84 1.87 -10.04
CA LEU A 44 -3.46 1.92 -9.60
C LEU A 44 -3.34 2.35 -8.13
N ASN A 45 -4.08 3.37 -7.72
CA ASN A 45 -4.07 3.81 -6.33
C ASN A 45 -4.64 2.75 -5.38
N LEU A 46 -5.71 2.04 -5.77
CA LEU A 46 -6.24 0.93 -5.00
C LEU A 46 -5.22 -0.22 -4.85
N ARG A 47 -4.51 -0.56 -5.93
CA ARG A 47 -3.44 -1.58 -5.90
C ARG A 47 -2.33 -1.21 -4.91
N ILE A 48 -1.91 0.06 -4.90
CA ILE A 48 -0.89 0.55 -3.97
C ILE A 48 -1.38 0.41 -2.51
N GLU A 49 -2.62 0.79 -2.23
CA GLU A 49 -3.16 0.71 -0.87
C GLU A 49 -3.31 -0.75 -0.41
N VAL A 50 -3.82 -1.65 -1.27
CA VAL A 50 -3.88 -3.10 -0.98
C VAL A 50 -2.48 -3.65 -0.73
N HIS A 51 -1.51 -3.35 -1.58
CA HIS A 51 -0.13 -3.84 -1.45
C HIS A 51 0.53 -3.34 -0.16
N ARG A 52 0.38 -2.04 0.16
CA ARG A 52 0.92 -1.43 1.38
C ARG A 52 0.35 -2.09 2.63
N ARG A 53 -0.96 -2.29 2.69
CA ARG A 53 -1.63 -2.90 3.85
C ARG A 53 -1.27 -4.36 3.99
N TYR A 54 -1.36 -5.15 2.92
CA TYR A 54 -1.10 -6.58 3.01
C TYR A 54 0.38 -6.93 3.16
N ARG A 55 1.34 -6.16 2.61
CA ARG A 55 2.76 -6.34 2.97
C ARG A 55 3.02 -6.02 4.43
N ALA A 56 2.39 -4.96 4.96
CA ALA A 56 2.53 -4.63 6.38
C ALA A 56 1.94 -5.71 7.31
N TYR A 57 0.95 -6.48 6.86
CA TYR A 57 0.40 -7.62 7.61
C TYR A 57 1.07 -8.97 7.28
N ALA A 58 1.77 -9.09 6.16
CA ALA A 58 2.36 -10.35 5.70
C ALA A 58 3.74 -10.66 6.30
N ASP A 59 4.36 -9.72 7.02
CA ASP A 59 5.69 -9.95 7.59
C ASP A 59 5.76 -9.66 9.10
N PRO A 60 5.46 -10.64 9.96
CA PRO A 60 5.82 -10.57 11.37
C PRO A 60 7.35 -10.47 11.58
N GLN A 61 8.16 -11.00 10.64
CA GLN A 61 9.62 -11.03 10.78
C GLN A 61 10.30 -9.69 10.46
N GLU A 62 9.75 -8.84 9.60
CA GLU A 62 10.32 -7.50 9.35
C GLU A 62 10.20 -6.58 10.57
N SER A 63 9.12 -6.71 11.35
CA SER A 63 8.92 -5.95 12.59
C SER A 63 9.92 -6.31 13.70
N GLU A 64 10.46 -7.53 13.69
CA GLU A 64 11.53 -7.97 14.61
C GLU A 64 12.94 -7.53 14.17
N ARG A 65 13.11 -7.11 12.91
CA ARG A 65 14.43 -6.72 12.35
C ARG A 65 14.83 -5.28 12.63
N GLN A 66 13.91 -4.42 13.09
CA GLN A 66 14.27 -3.11 13.65
C GLN A 66 14.59 -3.19 15.15
N LYS A 67 15.51 -4.09 15.53
CA LYS A 67 16.18 -3.96 16.84
C LYS A 67 17.18 -2.81 16.73
N ILE A 68 16.80 -1.68 17.29
CA ILE A 68 17.64 -0.50 17.51
C ILE A 68 19.02 -0.97 18.01
N PRO A 69 20.15 -0.55 17.40
CA PRO A 69 21.45 -0.90 17.93
C PRO A 69 21.59 -0.25 19.32
N ILE A 70 21.71 -1.08 20.35
CA ILE A 70 22.04 -0.62 21.70
C ILE A 70 23.49 -0.15 21.66
N PHE A 71 23.71 1.16 21.57
CA PHE A 71 25.01 1.75 21.84
C PHE A 71 25.30 1.57 23.33
N ARG A 72 26.19 0.64 23.67
CA ARG A 72 26.78 0.56 25.01
C ARG A 72 27.82 1.66 25.11
N ASP A 73 27.52 2.69 25.89
CA ASP A 73 28.51 3.62 26.43
C ASP A 73 29.59 2.83 27.16
N THR A 74 30.74 2.60 26.51
CA THR A 74 31.95 2.21 27.22
C THR A 74 32.57 3.47 27.78
N ARG A 75 32.16 3.76 29.02
CA ARG A 75 32.70 4.82 29.87
C ARG A 75 34.23 4.84 29.87
N LEU A 76 34.75 6.06 29.90
CA LEU A 76 36.10 6.44 30.30
C LEU A 76 36.57 5.65 31.53
N SER A 77 37.68 4.93 31.39
CA SER A 77 38.57 4.52 32.48
C SER A 77 39.99 4.84 32.06
#